data_AF-A0A227J6V0-F1
#
_entry.id   AF-A0A227J6V0-F1
#
_cell.length_a   1.000
_cell.length_b   1.000
_cell.length_c   1.000
_cell.angle_alpha   90.00
_cell.angle_beta   90.00
_cell.angle_gamma   90.00
#
_symmetry.space_group_name_H-M   'P 1'
#
loop_
_entity.id
_entity.type
_entity.pdbx_description
1 polymer ?
#
loop_
_entity_poly.entity_id
_entity_poly.type
_entity_poly.pdbx_seq_one_letter_code
_entity_poly.pdbx_strand_id
1 'polypeptide(L)'
;LAKVLKSKGYNTAVGDEGGFAPNLKSNAEALEVIAEAVAAAGYELGKDVTLAMDCAASEFFDKEAGIYNMKGEGKTFTSEEFNHYLAGLVEQFPIVSIEDGLDESDWDGFAHQTQLLG
;
A
#
# COMPACT_ATOMS: atom_id res chain seq x y z
N LEU A 1 -7.05 -14.49 6.62
CA LEU A 1 -6.68 -13.18 7.20
C LEU A 1 -7.10 -13.01 8.66
N ALA A 2 -8.40 -13.10 9.02
CA ALA A 2 -8.86 -12.88 10.41
C ALA A 2 -8.10 -13.67 11.49
N LYS A 3 -7.77 -14.95 11.22
CA LYS A 3 -6.97 -15.79 12.15
C LYS A 3 -5.54 -15.28 12.32
N VAL A 4 -4.89 -14.87 11.23
CA VAL A 4 -3.53 -14.28 11.24
C VAL A 4 -3.52 -13.02 12.11
N LEU A 5 -4.44 -12.08 11.86
CA LEU A 5 -4.57 -10.85 12.63
C LEU A 5 -4.80 -11.12 14.12
N LYS A 6 -5.75 -12.00 14.47
CA LYS A 6 -6.01 -12.39 15.87
C LYS A 6 -4.78 -13.02 16.53
N SER A 7 -4.04 -13.87 15.82
CA SER A 7 -2.84 -14.53 16.36
C SER A 7 -1.71 -13.54 16.68
N LYS A 8 -1.66 -12.42 15.96
CA LYS A 8 -0.71 -11.31 16.18
C LYS A 8 -1.22 -10.25 17.18
N GLY A 9 -2.43 -10.43 17.73
CA GLY A 9 -3.04 -9.48 18.67
C GLY A 9 -3.68 -8.25 18.02
N TYR A 10 -3.88 -8.25 16.70
CA TYR A 10 -4.51 -7.14 15.98
C TYR A 10 -6.04 -7.18 16.06
N ASN A 11 -6.65 -6.00 15.95
CA ASN A 11 -8.10 -5.85 15.86
C ASN A 11 -8.64 -6.54 14.59
N THR A 12 -9.84 -7.09 14.68
CA THR A 12 -10.57 -7.71 13.54
C THR A 12 -11.96 -7.12 13.34
N ALA A 13 -12.21 -5.91 13.86
CA ALA A 13 -13.33 -5.08 13.44
C ALA A 13 -13.20 -4.73 11.96
N VAL A 14 -14.35 -4.54 11.32
CA VAL A 14 -14.44 -4.19 9.90
C VAL A 14 -14.65 -2.69 9.74
N GLY A 15 -14.05 -2.12 8.69
CA GLY A 15 -14.31 -0.75 8.25
C GLY A 15 -15.51 -0.68 7.31
N ASP A 16 -15.68 0.48 6.67
CA ASP A 16 -16.85 0.78 5.82
C ASP A 16 -16.95 -0.15 4.59
N GLU A 17 -15.81 -0.59 4.05
CA GLU A 17 -15.75 -1.52 2.91
C GLU A 17 -15.77 -3.00 3.31
N GLY A 18 -15.98 -3.32 4.60
CA GLY A 18 -16.00 -4.69 5.09
C GLY A 18 -14.63 -5.36 5.23
N GLY A 19 -13.54 -4.68 4.84
CA GLY A 19 -12.16 -5.07 5.14
C GLY A 19 -11.79 -4.86 6.62
N PHE A 20 -10.71 -5.50 7.08
CA PHE A 20 -10.20 -5.28 8.44
C PHE A 20 -9.39 -3.98 8.52
N ALA A 21 -9.52 -3.24 9.62
CA ALA A 21 -8.74 -2.02 9.89
C ALA A 21 -7.86 -2.16 11.16
N PRO A 22 -6.84 -3.04 11.15
CA PRO A 22 -5.91 -3.19 12.27
C PRO A 22 -4.92 -2.01 12.36
N ASN A 23 -4.44 -1.72 13.57
CA ASN A 23 -3.34 -0.76 13.75
C ASN A 23 -1.99 -1.47 13.52
N LEU A 24 -1.52 -1.42 12.28
CA LEU A 24 -0.26 -2.03 11.84
C LEU A 24 0.94 -1.11 12.09
N LYS A 25 2.13 -1.66 12.05
CA LYS A 25 3.41 -0.96 12.30
C LYS A 25 3.92 -0.23 11.06
N SER A 26 3.52 -0.67 9.87
CA SER A 26 3.88 -0.07 8.59
C SER A 26 2.86 -0.44 7.51
N ASN A 27 2.89 0.27 6.38
CA ASN A 27 2.09 -0.05 5.20
C ASN A 27 2.52 -1.39 4.60
N ALA A 28 3.83 -1.68 4.59
CA ALA A 28 4.36 -2.97 4.14
C ALA A 28 3.82 -4.15 4.98
N GLU A 29 3.61 -3.98 6.28
CA GLU A 29 3.06 -5.05 7.13
C GLU A 29 1.65 -5.47 6.67
N ALA A 30 0.87 -4.58 6.05
CA ALA A 30 -0.43 -4.93 5.47
C ALA A 30 -0.29 -5.99 4.37
N LEU A 31 0.71 -5.82 3.49
CA LEU A 31 1.03 -6.76 2.42
C LEU A 31 1.56 -8.08 2.99
N GLU A 32 2.40 -8.03 4.03
CA GLU A 32 2.95 -9.21 4.70
C GLU A 32 1.85 -10.07 5.35
N VAL A 33 0.90 -9.48 6.07
CA VAL A 33 -0.19 -10.25 6.72
C VAL A 33 -1.18 -10.81 5.70
N ILE A 34 -1.35 -10.15 4.55
CA ILE A 34 -2.13 -10.69 3.42
C ILE A 34 -1.38 -11.87 2.80
N ALA A 35 -0.08 -11.75 2.54
CA ALA A 35 0.75 -12.83 2.02
C ALA A 35 0.72 -14.07 2.93
N GLU A 36 0.87 -13.87 4.25
CA GLU A 36 0.74 -14.94 5.24
C GLU A 36 -0.65 -15.58 5.19
N ALA A 37 -1.71 -14.77 5.04
CA ALA A 37 -3.07 -15.27 4.94
C ALA A 37 -3.34 -16.05 3.65
N VAL A 38 -2.75 -15.67 2.52
CA VAL A 38 -2.82 -16.39 1.24
C VAL A 38 -2.17 -17.77 1.38
N ALA A 39 -0.95 -17.81 1.93
CA ALA A 39 -0.24 -19.07 2.18
C ALA A 39 -1.00 -19.97 3.18
N ALA A 40 -1.52 -19.40 4.26
CA ALA A 40 -2.33 -20.15 5.25
C ALA A 40 -3.66 -20.68 4.69
N ALA A 41 -4.15 -20.11 3.59
CA ALA A 41 -5.32 -20.59 2.87
C ALA A 41 -4.98 -21.68 1.83
N GLY A 42 -3.68 -21.97 1.60
CA GLY A 42 -3.21 -22.98 0.66
C GLY A 42 -3.04 -22.49 -0.78
N TYR A 43 -2.99 -21.17 -1.01
CA TYR A 43 -2.77 -20.55 -2.31
C TYR A 43 -1.33 -20.04 -2.47
N GLU A 44 -0.85 -19.97 -3.71
CA GLU A 44 0.46 -19.44 -4.08
C GLU A 44 0.35 -17.95 -4.46
N LEU A 45 0.94 -17.06 -3.64
CA LEU A 45 0.99 -15.62 -3.92
C LEU A 45 1.85 -15.36 -5.17
N GLY A 46 1.36 -14.50 -6.07
CA GLY A 46 1.97 -14.19 -7.36
C GLY A 46 1.54 -15.11 -8.51
N LYS A 47 0.80 -16.18 -8.22
CA LYS A 47 0.27 -17.12 -9.22
C LYS A 47 -1.24 -17.31 -9.11
N ASP A 48 -1.70 -17.74 -7.93
CA ASP A 48 -3.12 -17.92 -7.66
C ASP A 48 -3.78 -16.61 -7.22
N VAL A 49 -3.01 -15.77 -6.52
CA VAL A 49 -3.44 -14.46 -6.00
C VAL A 49 -2.35 -13.43 -6.22
N THR A 50 -2.68 -12.33 -6.91
CA THR A 50 -1.85 -11.12 -6.98
C THR A 50 -2.44 -10.03 -6.08
N LEU A 51 -1.71 -8.94 -5.87
CA LEU A 51 -2.13 -7.82 -5.04
C LEU A 51 -2.46 -6.59 -5.89
N ALA A 52 -3.36 -5.77 -5.37
CA ALA A 52 -3.66 -4.43 -5.86
C ALA A 52 -3.72 -3.48 -4.66
N MET A 53 -3.39 -2.21 -4.89
CA MET A 53 -3.43 -1.16 -3.88
C MET A 53 -4.18 0.05 -4.42
N ASP A 54 -4.98 0.67 -3.58
CA ASP A 54 -5.43 2.05 -3.75
C ASP A 54 -4.67 2.88 -2.70
N CYS A 55 -3.85 3.82 -3.17
CA CYS A 55 -3.12 4.70 -2.27
C CYS A 55 -3.98 5.89 -1.83
N ALA A 56 -4.94 6.33 -2.66
CA ALA A 56 -5.67 7.59 -2.48
C ALA A 56 -4.73 8.74 -2.06
N ALA A 57 -3.60 8.92 -2.77
CA ALA A 57 -2.46 9.69 -2.26
C ALA A 57 -2.73 11.19 -2.04
N SER A 58 -3.76 11.73 -2.69
CA SER A 58 -4.31 13.07 -2.41
C SER A 58 -4.66 13.28 -0.92
N GLU A 59 -5.08 12.22 -0.21
CA GLU A 59 -5.49 12.30 1.20
C GLU A 59 -4.32 12.54 2.17
N PHE A 60 -3.09 12.26 1.73
CA PHE A 60 -1.88 12.49 2.51
C PHE A 60 -0.85 13.38 1.83
N PHE A 61 -1.21 14.00 0.70
CA PHE A 61 -0.39 15.02 0.07
C PHE A 61 -0.56 16.38 0.77
N ASP A 62 0.56 16.96 1.20
CA ASP A 62 0.61 18.30 1.76
C ASP A 62 0.83 19.31 0.63
N LYS A 63 -0.25 19.99 0.22
CA LYS A 63 -0.24 20.95 -0.90
C LYS A 63 0.64 22.18 -0.61
N GLU A 64 0.83 22.56 0.66
CA GLU A 64 1.67 23.72 1.01
C GLU A 64 3.15 23.36 0.96
N ALA A 65 3.50 22.16 1.44
CA ALA A 65 4.88 21.69 1.47
C ALA A 65 5.32 20.96 0.19
N GLY A 66 4.38 20.51 -0.66
CA GLY A 66 4.65 19.77 -1.88
C GLY A 66 5.20 18.36 -1.63
N ILE A 67 4.74 17.69 -0.55
CA ILE A 67 5.25 16.39 -0.12
C ILE A 67 4.12 15.42 0.21
N TYR A 68 4.38 14.13 0.04
CA TYR A 68 3.54 13.04 0.54
C TYR A 68 3.91 12.72 1.99
N ASN A 69 2.97 12.91 2.92
CA ASN A 69 3.20 12.81 4.36
C ASN A 69 2.59 11.52 4.95
N MET A 70 3.41 10.47 5.03
CA MET A 70 3.05 9.17 5.58
C MET A 70 3.11 9.18 7.12
N LYS A 71 2.15 9.85 7.75
CA LYS A 71 2.09 10.05 9.22
C LYS A 71 2.17 8.74 10.02
N GLY A 72 1.57 7.66 9.51
CA GLY A 72 1.60 6.34 10.17
C GLY A 72 3.00 5.75 10.34
N GLU A 73 3.95 6.16 9.49
CA GLU A 73 5.36 5.73 9.56
C GLU A 73 6.33 6.87 9.91
N GLY A 74 5.83 8.11 10.08
CA GLY A 74 6.67 9.28 10.31
C GLY A 74 7.61 9.60 9.14
N LYS A 75 7.22 9.28 7.91
CA LYS A 75 8.00 9.48 6.68
C LYS A 75 7.38 10.56 5.80
N THR A 76 8.23 11.26 5.08
CA THR A 76 7.83 12.25 4.07
C THR A 76 8.57 11.98 2.78
N PHE A 77 7.91 12.21 1.65
CA PHE A 77 8.48 11.97 0.33
C PHE A 77 8.15 13.11 -0.62
N THR A 78 9.06 13.44 -1.52
CA THR A 78 8.72 14.06 -2.80
C THR A 78 7.97 13.08 -3.70
N SER A 79 7.41 13.54 -4.82
CA SER A 79 6.75 12.67 -5.80
C SER A 79 7.66 11.56 -6.33
N GLU A 80 8.89 11.90 -6.71
CA GLU A 80 9.87 10.94 -7.22
C GLU A 80 10.26 9.91 -6.15
N GLU A 81 10.53 10.35 -4.92
CA GLU A 81 10.84 9.44 -3.81
C GLU A 81 9.64 8.53 -3.47
N PHE A 82 8.40 9.03 -3.58
CA PHE A 82 7.22 8.22 -3.34
C PHE A 82 7.00 7.17 -4.44
N ASN A 83 7.23 7.53 -5.71
CA ASN A 83 7.23 6.57 -6.81
C ASN A 83 8.28 5.47 -6.61
N HIS A 84 9.49 5.81 -6.15
CA HIS A 84 10.51 4.80 -5.83
C HIS A 84 10.15 3.95 -4.62
N TYR A 85 9.47 4.53 -3.62
CA TYR A 85 8.92 3.76 -2.52
C TYR A 85 7.90 2.72 -3.00
N LEU A 86 6.95 3.12 -3.86
CA LEU A 86 5.97 2.22 -4.47
C LEU A 86 6.64 1.16 -5.35
N ALA A 87 7.64 1.53 -6.16
CA ALA A 87 8.43 0.59 -6.93
C ALA A 87 9.12 -0.47 -6.06
N GLY A 88 9.69 -0.05 -4.93
CA GLY A 88 10.27 -0.96 -3.96
C GLY A 88 9.25 -1.94 -3.35
N LEU A 89 7.97 -1.55 -3.23
CA LEU A 89 6.91 -2.48 -2.82
C LEU A 89 6.58 -3.49 -3.93
N VAL A 90 6.52 -3.05 -5.20
CA VAL A 90 6.29 -3.93 -6.36
C VAL A 90 7.43 -4.94 -6.54
N GLU A 91 8.67 -4.57 -6.22
CA GLU A 91 9.80 -5.51 -6.23
C GLU A 91 9.68 -6.60 -5.15
N GLN A 92 9.07 -6.29 -4.01
CA GLN A 92 8.95 -7.19 -2.86
C GLN A 92 7.67 -8.03 -2.87
N PHE A 93 6.60 -7.52 -3.48
CA PHE A 93 5.27 -8.13 -3.48
C PHE A 93 4.67 -8.13 -4.89
N PRO A 94 3.88 -9.14 -5.29
CA PRO A 94 3.29 -9.22 -6.62
C PRO A 94 2.09 -8.28 -6.76
N ILE A 95 2.34 -6.98 -6.62
CA ILE A 95 1.39 -5.89 -6.84
C ILE A 95 1.32 -5.66 -8.36
N VAL A 96 0.14 -5.85 -8.93
CA VAL A 96 -0.09 -5.73 -10.38
C VAL A 96 -0.94 -4.53 -10.76
N SER A 97 -1.42 -3.77 -9.76
CA SER A 97 -2.22 -2.57 -9.94
C SER A 97 -2.03 -1.63 -8.76
N ILE A 98 -1.77 -0.36 -9.05
CA ILE A 98 -1.73 0.74 -8.08
C ILE A 98 -2.68 1.82 -8.59
N GLU A 99 -3.69 2.14 -7.80
CA GLU A 99 -4.67 3.21 -8.03
C GLU A 99 -4.27 4.44 -7.21
N ASP A 100 -4.44 5.63 -7.80
CA ASP A 100 -4.19 6.95 -7.21
C ASP A 100 -2.89 7.03 -6.40
N GLY A 101 -1.81 6.56 -7.02
CA GLY A 101 -0.48 6.52 -6.42
C GLY A 101 0.16 7.88 -6.15
N LEU A 102 -0.46 8.98 -6.59
CA LEU A 102 -0.01 10.36 -6.40
C LEU A 102 -1.23 11.29 -6.24
N ASP A 103 -1.00 12.55 -5.83
CA ASP A 103 -2.06 13.56 -5.73
C ASP A 103 -2.70 13.78 -7.11
N GLU A 104 -4.01 14.00 -7.12
CA GLU A 104 -4.84 14.18 -8.33
C GLU A 104 -4.31 15.28 -9.29
N SER A 105 -3.51 16.23 -8.79
CA SER A 105 -2.93 17.32 -9.56
C SER A 105 -1.45 17.13 -9.89
N ASP A 106 -0.80 16.05 -9.44
CA ASP A 106 0.62 15.76 -9.68
C ASP A 106 0.85 15.03 -11.02
N TRP A 107 0.51 15.71 -12.12
CA TRP A 107 0.59 15.15 -13.48
C TRP A 107 2.02 14.79 -13.90
N ASP A 108 3.01 15.61 -13.53
CA ASP A 108 4.42 15.34 -13.81
C ASP A 108 4.91 14.11 -13.01
N GLY A 109 4.48 14.00 -11.76
CA GLY A 109 4.70 12.82 -10.94
C GLY A 109 4.07 11.56 -11.53
N PHE A 110 2.82 11.62 -12.01
CA PHE A 110 2.15 10.50 -12.67
C PHE A 110 2.86 10.09 -13.97
N ALA A 111 3.37 11.05 -14.75
CA ALA A 111 4.17 10.75 -15.93
C ALA A 111 5.47 10.00 -15.56
N HIS A 112 6.15 10.42 -14.48
CA HIS A 112 7.31 9.69 -13.94
C HIS A 112 6.93 8.30 -13.41
N GLN A 113 5.83 8.18 -12.66
CA GLN A 113 5.33 6.92 -12.13
C GLN A 113 5.06 5.91 -13.25
N THR A 114 4.41 6.37 -14.32
CA THR A 114 4.14 5.57 -15.51
C THR A 114 5.45 5.10 -16.15
N GLN A 115 6.44 5.98 -16.34
CA GLN A 115 7.73 5.57 -16.91
C GLN A 115 8.47 4.52 -16.06
N LEU A 116 8.32 4.59 -14.74
CA LEU A 116 9.00 3.68 -13.82
C LEU A 116 8.31 2.32 -13.69
N LEU A 117 6.97 2.28 -13.76
CA LEU A 117 6.16 1.11 -13.41
C LEU A 117 5.23 0.58 -14.53
N GLY A 118 5.18 1.23 -15.70
CA GLY A 118 4.23 0.95 -16.79
C GLY A 118 4.81 0.99 -18.20
#